data_AF-W5MI73-F1
#
_entry.id   AF-W5MI73-F1
#
_cell.length_a   1.000
_cell.length_b   1.000
_cell.length_c   1.000
_cell.angle_alpha   90.00
_cell.angle_beta   90.00
_cell.angle_gamma   90.00
#
_symmetry.space_group_name_H-M   'P 1'
#
loop_
_entity.id
_entity.type
_entity.pdbx_description
1 polymer ?
#
loop_
_entity_poly.entity_id
_entity_poly.type
_entity_poly.pdbx_seq_one_letter_code
_entity_poly.pdbx_strand_id
1 'polypeptide(L)'
;TEKYQAKMKSEALKNYNCTGLLRDDMHIIMLNLYDPFIPEVDVTTFLCRYLDVQKVIRRIGDKWRIWNGKTQFLVTLRRNNAEADGFDHPPAIFTIGSGRRYLFYRGQPSFCRKCWGVRHTEADCPPKTCRKCGQEGHLVVDCKADLVCNLCGKLGHLYRACPNKARSFASVAS
;
A
#
# COMPACT_ATOMS: atom_id res chain seq x y z
N THR A 1 5.05 -19.56 19.01
CA THR A 1 5.58 -18.43 18.22
C THR A 1 7.11 -18.42 18.13
N GLU A 2 7.89 -18.91 19.09
CA GLU A 2 9.33 -19.21 18.84
C GLU A 2 9.59 -20.69 18.53
N LYS A 3 8.96 -21.62 19.28
CA LYS A 3 9.03 -23.07 19.04
C LYS A 3 8.56 -23.50 17.65
N TYR A 4 7.64 -22.74 17.04
CA TYR A 4 7.13 -22.98 15.69
C TYR A 4 8.18 -22.61 14.63
N GLN A 5 8.82 -21.44 14.76
CA GLN A 5 9.87 -21.00 13.85
C GLN A 5 11.13 -21.89 13.94
N ALA A 6 11.46 -22.41 15.13
CA ALA A 6 12.54 -23.38 15.29
C ALA A 6 12.23 -24.72 14.59
N LYS A 7 10.97 -25.17 14.59
CA LYS A 7 10.53 -26.38 13.88
C LYS A 7 10.56 -26.19 12.35
N MET A 8 10.17 -25.02 11.85
CA MET A 8 10.20 -24.67 10.43
C MET A 8 11.62 -24.68 9.82
N LYS A 9 12.65 -24.46 10.64
CA LYS A 9 14.07 -24.51 10.22
C LYS A 9 14.69 -25.92 10.25
N SER A 10 13.92 -26.95 10.62
CA SER A 10 14.43 -28.32 10.67
C SER A 10 14.69 -28.88 9.27
N GLU A 11 15.78 -29.66 9.13
CA GLU A 11 16.22 -30.32 7.89
C GLU A 11 15.08 -31.06 7.17
N ALA A 12 14.18 -31.68 7.95
CA ALA A 12 13.07 -32.48 7.46
C ALA A 12 11.95 -31.69 6.76
N LEU A 13 11.83 -30.39 7.04
CA LEU A 13 10.74 -29.55 6.51
C LEU A 13 11.19 -28.60 5.39
N LYS A 14 12.46 -28.65 4.98
CA LYS A 14 13.01 -27.78 3.91
C LYS A 14 12.28 -27.91 2.56
N ASN A 15 11.64 -29.06 2.31
CA ASN A 15 10.95 -29.37 1.04
C ASN A 15 9.43 -29.14 1.08
N TYR A 16 8.88 -28.67 2.21
CA TYR A 16 7.45 -28.46 2.36
C TYR A 16 7.13 -26.97 2.46
N ASN A 17 6.18 -26.50 1.66
CA ASN A 17 5.68 -25.13 1.76
C ASN A 17 4.47 -25.10 2.71
N CYS A 18 4.66 -24.56 3.91
CA CYS A 18 3.59 -24.48 4.89
C CYS A 18 2.69 -23.28 4.60
N THR A 19 1.49 -23.53 4.09
CA THR A 19 0.46 -22.50 3.94
C THR A 19 -0.49 -22.52 5.13
N GLY A 20 -0.86 -21.35 5.66
CA GLY A 20 -1.92 -21.24 6.66
C GLY A 20 -3.25 -21.81 6.13
N LEU A 21 -3.91 -22.67 6.91
CA LEU A 21 -5.23 -23.23 6.56
C LEU A 21 -6.38 -22.20 6.73
N LEU A 22 -6.15 -21.14 7.53
CA LEU A 22 -7.11 -20.05 7.66
C LEU A 22 -7.03 -19.10 6.46
N ARG A 23 -8.19 -18.58 6.04
CA ARG A 23 -8.32 -17.48 5.09
C ARG A 23 -7.77 -16.18 5.72
N ASP A 24 -6.45 -16.09 5.80
CA ASP A 24 -5.72 -14.94 6.32
C ASP A 24 -5.58 -13.83 5.25
N ASP A 25 -6.19 -13.99 4.07
CA ASP A 25 -6.19 -12.99 3.00
C ASP A 25 -7.23 -11.87 3.21
N MET A 26 -8.27 -12.13 3.99
CA MET A 26 -9.38 -11.19 4.22
C MET A 26 -9.11 -10.22 5.36
N HIS A 27 -9.20 -8.93 5.06
CA HIS A 27 -8.87 -7.86 6.00
C HIS A 27 -9.91 -6.73 6.02
N ILE A 28 -10.07 -6.12 7.19
CA ILE A 28 -10.72 -4.82 7.32
C ILE A 28 -9.63 -3.75 7.30
N ILE A 29 -9.51 -3.04 6.18
CA ILE A 29 -8.59 -1.90 6.07
C ILE A 29 -9.29 -0.62 6.48
N MET A 30 -8.56 0.27 7.14
CA MET A 30 -8.98 1.63 7.43
C MET A 30 -8.16 2.58 6.58
N LEU A 31 -8.84 3.41 5.79
CA LEU A 31 -8.22 4.29 4.82
C LEU A 31 -8.70 5.73 5.03
N ASN A 32 -7.77 6.68 5.02
CA ASN A 32 -8.11 8.10 5.00
C ASN A 32 -8.31 8.56 3.55
N LEU A 33 -9.54 8.95 3.20
CA LEU A 33 -9.96 9.29 1.84
C LEU A 33 -10.25 10.77 1.60
N TYR A 34 -10.35 11.60 2.66
CA TYR A 34 -10.74 13.00 2.47
C TYR A 34 -9.62 13.82 1.82
N ASP A 35 -9.81 14.13 0.53
CA ASP A 35 -9.00 15.08 -0.22
C ASP A 35 -9.78 15.56 -1.46
N PRO A 36 -10.09 16.86 -1.58
CA PRO A 36 -10.89 17.37 -2.69
C PRO A 36 -10.18 17.27 -4.06
N PHE A 37 -8.86 17.07 -4.08
CA PHE A 37 -8.07 17.02 -5.32
C PHE A 37 -7.87 15.60 -5.86
N ILE A 38 -8.18 14.57 -5.07
CA ILE A 38 -7.94 13.18 -5.45
C ILE A 38 -9.23 12.39 -5.24
N PRO A 39 -9.87 11.95 -6.33
CA PRO A 39 -11.11 11.19 -6.23
C PRO A 39 -10.86 9.84 -5.56
N GLU A 40 -11.87 9.35 -4.83
CA GLU A 40 -11.85 8.03 -4.18
C GLU A 40 -11.53 6.90 -5.18
N VAL A 41 -11.96 7.04 -6.44
CA VAL A 41 -11.68 6.13 -7.55
C VAL A 41 -10.19 5.96 -7.82
N ASP A 42 -9.38 7.02 -7.68
CA ASP A 42 -7.94 6.92 -7.86
C ASP A 42 -7.30 6.14 -6.70
N VAL A 43 -7.84 6.31 -5.49
CA VAL A 43 -7.36 5.58 -4.32
C VAL A 43 -7.67 4.09 -4.45
N THR A 44 -8.87 3.72 -4.88
CA THR A 44 -9.19 2.31 -5.13
C THR A 44 -8.36 1.74 -6.28
N THR A 45 -8.17 2.49 -7.37
CA THR A 45 -7.29 2.10 -8.49
C THR A 45 -5.86 1.79 -8.05
N PHE A 46 -5.29 2.62 -7.16
CA PHE A 46 -3.98 2.34 -6.57
C PHE A 46 -3.99 1.06 -5.72
N LEU A 47 -5.00 0.89 -4.86
CA LEU A 47 -5.10 -0.26 -3.96
C LEU A 47 -5.31 -1.58 -4.71
N CYS A 48 -5.95 -1.56 -5.88
CA CYS A 48 -6.14 -2.74 -6.74
C CYS A 48 -4.83 -3.44 -7.14
N ARG A 49 -3.68 -2.78 -6.96
CA ARG A 49 -2.35 -3.39 -7.16
C ARG A 49 -2.00 -4.44 -6.10
N TYR A 50 -2.59 -4.35 -4.92
CA TYR A 50 -2.26 -5.16 -3.75
C TYR A 50 -3.44 -6.00 -3.26
N LEU A 51 -4.67 -5.51 -3.48
CA LEU A 51 -5.87 -6.08 -2.89
C LEU A 51 -7.08 -5.93 -3.82
N ASP A 52 -8.11 -6.73 -3.56
CA ASP A 52 -9.43 -6.60 -4.16
C ASP A 52 -10.42 -6.06 -3.13
N VAL A 53 -11.08 -4.95 -3.47
CA VAL A 53 -12.09 -4.34 -2.59
C VAL A 53 -13.40 -5.09 -2.74
N GLN A 54 -13.88 -5.68 -1.64
CA GLN A 54 -15.15 -6.42 -1.61
C GLN A 54 -16.32 -5.48 -1.34
N LYS A 55 -16.26 -4.74 -0.23
CA LYS A 55 -17.32 -3.80 0.16
C LYS A 55 -16.83 -2.70 1.10
N VAL A 56 -17.56 -1.59 1.07
CA VAL A 56 -17.47 -0.55 2.12
C VAL A 56 -18.18 -1.08 3.37
N ILE A 57 -17.50 -1.07 4.52
CA ILE A 57 -18.08 -1.47 5.80
C ILE A 57 -18.75 -0.28 6.47
N ARG A 58 -18.00 0.82 6.67
CA ARG A 58 -18.53 2.03 7.29
C ARG A 58 -17.66 3.26 7.03
N ARG A 59 -18.29 4.42 7.03
CA ARG A 59 -17.64 5.73 7.16
C ARG A 59 -17.54 6.09 8.64
N ILE A 60 -16.33 6.36 9.13
CA ILE A 60 -16.11 6.64 10.56
C ILE A 60 -16.45 8.11 10.81
N GLY A 61 -17.43 8.34 11.68
CA GLY A 61 -17.81 9.68 12.13
C GLY A 61 -17.36 9.97 13.55
N ASP A 62 -17.48 11.23 13.94
CA ASP A 62 -17.41 11.66 15.34
C ASP A 62 -18.73 11.39 16.09
N LYS A 63 -18.85 11.93 17.31
CA LYS A 63 -20.08 11.84 18.13
C LYS A 63 -21.32 12.45 17.47
N TRP A 64 -21.13 13.35 16.51
CA TRP A 64 -22.20 14.01 15.75
C TRP A 64 -22.47 13.34 14.40
N ARG A 65 -21.84 12.18 14.13
CA ARG A 65 -21.89 11.44 12.85
C ARG A 65 -21.28 12.20 11.68
N ILE A 66 -20.50 13.25 11.93
CA ILE A 66 -19.76 13.96 10.88
C ILE A 66 -18.57 13.08 10.50
N TRP A 67 -18.44 12.79 9.21
CA TRP A 67 -17.39 11.91 8.69
C TRP A 67 -16.00 12.52 8.88
N ASN A 68 -15.08 11.77 9.49
CA ASN A 68 -13.72 12.23 9.77
C ASN A 68 -12.72 11.93 8.64
N GLY A 69 -13.21 11.61 7.44
CA GLY A 69 -12.38 11.23 6.30
C GLY A 69 -11.94 9.77 6.28
N LYS A 70 -12.20 8.98 7.33
CA LYS A 70 -11.79 7.57 7.39
C LYS A 70 -12.93 6.64 6.97
N THR A 71 -12.63 5.69 6.10
CA THR A 71 -13.57 4.67 5.66
C THR A 71 -12.96 3.30 5.87
N GLN A 72 -13.78 2.35 6.33
CA GLN A 72 -13.39 0.96 6.44
C GLN A 72 -13.89 0.16 5.25
N PHE A 73 -13.02 -0.67 4.71
CA PHE A 73 -13.32 -1.57 3.59
C PHE A 73 -13.01 -3.01 3.99
N LEU A 74 -13.87 -3.93 3.58
CA LEU A 74 -13.52 -5.34 3.53
C LEU A 74 -12.76 -5.58 2.24
N VAL A 75 -11.58 -6.17 2.34
CA VAL A 75 -10.69 -6.43 1.21
C VAL A 75 -10.12 -7.84 1.29
N THR A 76 -9.71 -8.35 0.14
CA THR A 76 -8.93 -9.58 0.00
C THR A 76 -7.54 -9.21 -0.51
N LEU A 77 -6.48 -9.59 0.19
CA LEU A 77 -5.12 -9.38 -0.30
C LEU A 77 -4.81 -10.31 -1.48
N ARG A 78 -4.06 -9.80 -2.45
CA ARG A 78 -3.58 -10.61 -3.57
C ARG A 78 -2.43 -11.51 -3.12
N ARG A 79 -2.33 -12.70 -3.71
CA ARG A 79 -1.26 -13.64 -3.39
C ARG A 79 0.01 -13.30 -4.15
N ASN A 80 1.13 -13.34 -3.43
CA ASN A 80 2.46 -13.18 -3.99
C ASN A 80 3.44 -14.10 -3.26
N ASN A 81 3.96 -15.12 -3.95
CA ASN A 81 4.87 -16.11 -3.38
C ASN A 81 6.27 -15.55 -3.06
N ALA A 82 6.58 -14.30 -3.44
CA ALA A 82 7.85 -13.67 -3.12
C ALA A 82 7.90 -13.11 -1.68
N GLU A 83 6.75 -12.81 -1.09
CA GLU A 83 6.65 -12.29 0.28
C GLU A 83 6.61 -13.43 1.31
N ALA A 84 7.08 -13.16 2.53
CA ALA A 84 7.26 -14.20 3.56
C ALA A 84 5.94 -14.81 4.05
N ASP A 85 4.86 -14.03 4.04
CA ASP A 85 3.49 -14.45 4.36
C ASP A 85 2.67 -14.81 3.10
N GLY A 86 3.23 -14.63 1.91
CA GLY A 86 2.60 -15.00 0.65
C GLY A 86 1.60 -14.00 0.09
N PHE A 87 1.58 -12.75 0.58
CA PHE A 87 0.60 -11.73 0.16
C PHE A 87 1.23 -10.41 -0.26
N ASP A 88 0.61 -9.75 -1.23
CA ASP A 88 0.92 -8.36 -1.59
C ASP A 88 0.31 -7.42 -0.56
N HIS A 89 1.18 -6.68 0.14
CA HIS A 89 0.76 -5.74 1.17
C HIS A 89 0.79 -4.30 0.66
N PRO A 90 -0.34 -3.57 0.73
CA PRO A 90 -0.31 -2.15 0.42
C PRO A 90 0.54 -1.41 1.46
N PRO A 91 1.34 -0.43 1.04
CA PRO A 91 2.10 0.39 1.97
C PRO A 91 1.17 1.12 2.95
N ALA A 92 1.58 1.20 4.21
CA ALA A 92 0.82 1.94 5.23
C ALA A 92 0.75 3.44 4.94
N ILE A 93 1.76 3.96 4.26
CA ILE A 93 1.85 5.35 3.82
C ILE A 93 2.18 5.36 2.33
N PHE A 94 1.37 6.04 1.54
CA PHE A 94 1.62 6.20 0.11
C PHE A 94 1.17 7.56 -0.38
N THR A 95 1.51 7.86 -1.63
CA THR A 95 1.16 9.10 -2.31
C THR A 95 0.52 8.78 -3.65
N ILE A 96 -0.59 9.45 -3.94
CA ILE A 96 -1.24 9.47 -5.25
C ILE A 96 -1.26 10.93 -5.68
N GLY A 97 -0.81 11.25 -6.90
CA GLY A 97 -0.64 12.65 -7.29
C GLY A 97 0.19 13.43 -6.24
N SER A 98 -0.38 14.52 -5.72
CA SER A 98 0.23 15.34 -4.66
C SER A 98 -0.24 14.97 -3.23
N GLY A 99 -1.22 14.08 -3.10
CA GLY A 99 -1.86 13.79 -1.83
C GLY A 99 -1.21 12.60 -1.13
N ARG A 100 -0.87 12.77 0.15
CA ARG A 100 -0.39 11.69 1.02
C ARG A 100 -1.59 10.96 1.65
N ARG A 101 -1.46 9.66 1.80
CA ARG A 101 -2.51 8.76 2.31
C ARG A 101 -1.96 7.82 3.35
N TYR A 102 -2.86 7.39 4.23
CA TYR A 102 -2.58 6.48 5.32
C TYR A 102 -3.59 5.33 5.28
N LEU A 103 -3.07 4.11 5.40
CA LEU A 103 -3.82 2.86 5.39
C LEU A 103 -3.33 1.98 6.54
N PHE A 104 -4.28 1.37 7.25
CA PHE A 104 -3.99 0.50 8.40
C PHE A 104 -4.86 -0.75 8.38
N TYR A 105 -4.28 -1.90 8.72
CA TYR A 105 -4.98 -3.16 9.00
C TYR A 105 -4.17 -4.04 9.95
N ARG A 106 -4.81 -5.05 10.52
CA ARG A 106 -4.15 -6.02 11.41
C ARG A 106 -3.20 -6.90 10.61
N GLY A 107 -1.99 -7.13 11.14
CA GLY A 107 -0.99 -7.97 10.46
C GLY A 107 -0.24 -7.24 9.34
N GLN A 108 -0.40 -5.93 9.20
CA GLN A 108 0.37 -5.16 8.24
C GLN A 108 1.88 -5.27 8.53
N PRO A 109 2.72 -5.53 7.51
CA PRO A 109 4.16 -5.62 7.69
C PRO A 109 4.75 -4.36 8.31
N SER A 110 5.79 -4.54 9.13
CA SER A 110 6.56 -3.42 9.65
C SER A 110 7.17 -2.61 8.51
N PHE A 111 7.05 -1.28 8.61
CA PHE A 111 7.55 -0.33 7.62
C PHE A 111 8.35 0.80 8.28
N CYS A 112 9.30 1.34 7.55
CA CYS A 112 10.12 2.45 8.00
C CYS A 112 9.38 3.78 7.88
N ARG A 113 9.26 4.55 8.96
CA ARG A 113 8.53 5.85 8.91
C ARG A 113 9.30 6.94 8.15
N LYS A 114 10.61 6.76 7.92
CA LYS A 114 11.48 7.68 7.18
C LYS A 114 11.36 7.54 5.66
N CYS A 115 11.45 6.32 5.14
CA CYS A 115 11.45 6.05 3.69
C CYS A 115 10.18 5.32 3.19
N TRP A 116 9.34 4.82 4.10
CA TRP A 116 8.11 4.05 3.84
C TRP A 116 8.32 2.67 3.22
N GLY A 117 9.58 2.22 3.14
CA GLY A 117 9.91 0.85 2.73
C GLY A 117 9.49 -0.17 3.79
N VAL A 118 9.20 -1.38 3.33
CA VAL A 118 8.88 -2.53 4.19
C VAL A 118 10.15 -3.19 4.72
N ARG A 119 10.02 -4.02 5.77
CA ARG A 119 11.05 -4.94 6.28
C ARG A 119 12.26 -4.32 6.99
N HIS A 120 12.21 -3.02 7.34
CA HIS A 120 13.25 -2.38 8.17
C HIS A 120 12.68 -1.25 9.01
N THR A 121 13.41 -0.86 10.07
CA THR A 121 13.03 0.24 10.97
C THR A 121 13.76 1.54 10.60
N GLU A 122 13.45 2.64 11.28
CA GLU A 122 14.15 3.90 11.07
C GLU A 122 15.65 3.82 11.38
N ALA A 123 16.05 2.98 12.34
CA ALA A 123 17.45 2.76 12.71
C ALA A 123 18.24 2.08 11.59
N ASP A 124 17.58 1.15 10.88
CA ASP A 124 18.18 0.35 9.80
C ASP A 124 17.85 0.93 8.41
N CYS A 125 17.42 2.19 8.35
CA CYS A 125 16.99 2.80 7.10
C CYS A 125 18.20 3.08 6.19
N PRO A 126 18.24 2.49 4.98
CA PRO A 126 19.33 2.75 4.04
C PRO A 126 19.38 4.24 3.65
N PRO A 127 20.56 4.74 3.22
CA PRO A 127 20.70 6.11 2.75
C PRO A 127 19.79 6.38 1.55
N LYS A 128 19.28 7.63 1.51
CA LYS A 128 18.20 8.16 0.65
C LYS A 128 17.81 7.28 -0.56
N THR A 129 16.62 6.70 -0.49
CA THR A 129 15.90 6.13 -1.64
C THR A 129 15.31 7.22 -2.52
N CYS A 130 15.44 7.07 -3.83
CA CYS A 130 14.85 7.96 -4.80
C CYS A 130 13.33 7.82 -4.80
N ARG A 131 12.60 8.91 -4.53
CA ARG A 131 11.13 8.90 -4.53
C ARG A 131 10.50 8.80 -5.93
N LYS A 132 11.29 8.93 -7.00
CA LYS A 132 10.81 8.83 -8.39
C LYS A 132 10.78 7.38 -8.89
N CYS A 133 11.80 6.58 -8.56
CA CYS A 133 11.92 5.20 -9.03
C CYS A 133 11.98 4.14 -7.90
N GLY A 134 12.09 4.55 -6.64
CA GLY A 134 12.18 3.66 -5.48
C GLY A 134 13.56 3.05 -5.24
N GLN A 135 14.54 3.28 -6.13
CA GLN A 135 15.89 2.72 -5.98
C GLN A 135 16.77 3.55 -5.05
N GLU A 136 17.78 2.91 -4.46
CA GLU A 136 18.76 3.51 -3.56
C GLU A 136 19.88 4.25 -4.31
N GLY A 137 20.67 5.05 -3.59
CA GLY A 137 21.93 5.61 -4.07
C GLY A 137 21.84 6.93 -4.84
N HIS A 138 20.64 7.52 -5.00
CA HIS A 138 20.50 8.82 -5.69
C HIS A 138 19.27 9.63 -5.24
N LEU A 139 19.29 10.94 -5.51
CA LEU A 139 18.15 11.83 -5.31
C LEU A 139 17.23 11.83 -6.52
N VAL A 140 16.00 12.31 -6.33
CA VAL A 140 15.03 12.49 -7.43
C VAL A 140 15.60 13.34 -8.58
N VAL A 141 16.44 14.33 -8.26
CA VAL A 141 17.09 15.22 -9.23
C VAL A 141 18.06 14.46 -10.13
N ASP A 142 18.75 13.46 -9.59
CA ASP A 142 19.76 12.67 -10.29
C ASP A 142 19.18 11.37 -10.90
N CYS A 143 17.86 11.20 -10.82
CA CYS A 143 17.18 9.99 -11.22
C CYS A 143 16.99 9.90 -12.74
N LYS A 144 17.86 9.11 -13.38
CA LYS A 144 17.81 8.75 -14.80
C LYS A 144 16.79 7.66 -15.13
N ALA A 145 16.16 7.05 -14.13
CA ALA A 145 15.18 6.01 -14.35
C ALA A 145 13.90 6.54 -15.01
N ASP A 146 13.24 5.66 -15.74
CA ASP A 146 11.96 5.92 -16.35
C ASP A 146 10.92 6.33 -15.31
N LEU A 147 10.01 7.18 -15.77
CA LEU A 147 8.99 7.77 -14.93
C LEU A 147 7.94 6.73 -14.56
N VAL A 148 7.81 6.42 -13.27
CA VAL A 148 6.77 5.52 -12.75
C VAL A 148 5.55 6.32 -12.30
N CYS A 149 4.37 5.96 -12.79
CA CYS A 149 3.11 6.56 -12.35
C CYS A 149 2.76 6.08 -10.93
N ASN A 150 2.62 7.00 -9.97
CA ASN A 150 2.28 6.65 -8.58
C ASN A 150 0.80 6.24 -8.37
N LEU A 151 -0.04 6.27 -9.40
CA LEU A 151 -1.41 5.73 -9.39
C LEU A 151 -1.43 4.28 -9.88
N CYS A 152 -1.05 4.04 -11.13
CA CYS A 152 -1.19 2.73 -11.78
C CYS A 152 0.09 1.87 -11.75
N GLY A 153 1.23 2.43 -11.35
CA GLY A 153 2.52 1.74 -11.29
C GLY A 153 3.20 1.50 -12.65
N LYS A 154 2.61 1.94 -13.77
CA LYS A 154 3.19 1.78 -15.12
C LYS A 154 4.26 2.84 -15.41
N LEU A 155 5.19 2.50 -16.29
CA LEU A 155 6.24 3.39 -16.78
C LEU A 155 5.73 4.36 -17.87
N GLY A 156 6.47 5.44 -18.07
CA GLY A 156 6.31 6.36 -19.21
C GLY A 156 5.40 7.56 -18.97
N HIS A 157 4.76 7.70 -17.80
CA HIS A 157 3.88 8.84 -17.51
C HIS A 157 3.76 9.20 -16.03
N LEU A 158 3.38 10.46 -15.76
CA LEU A 158 3.05 10.97 -14.42
C LEU A 158 1.58 10.74 -14.13
N TYR A 159 1.19 10.81 -12.84
CA TYR A 159 -0.22 10.83 -12.42
C TYR A 159 -1.10 11.76 -13.27
N ARG A 160 -0.63 12.98 -13.56
CA ARG A 160 -1.38 13.98 -14.33
C ARG A 160 -1.75 13.51 -15.74
N ALA A 161 -0.94 12.64 -16.34
CA ALA A 161 -1.14 12.07 -17.67
C ALA A 161 -1.54 10.58 -17.62
N CYS A 162 -1.96 10.08 -16.45
CA CYS A 162 -2.35 8.68 -16.30
C CYS A 162 -3.71 8.43 -16.98
N PRO A 163 -3.82 7.43 -17.87
CA PRO A 163 -5.09 7.11 -18.54
C PRO A 163 -6.15 6.60 -17.55
N ASN A 164 -5.72 6.05 -16.41
CA ASN A 164 -6.60 5.54 -15.36
C ASN A 164 -6.96 6.63 -14.32
N LYS A 165 -6.48 7.87 -14.47
CA LYS A 165 -6.80 8.95 -13.54
C LYS A 165 -8.24 9.41 -13.76
N ALA A 166 -9.04 9.35 -12.72
CA ALA A 166 -10.39 9.90 -12.72
C ALA A 166 -10.36 11.44 -12.74
N ARG A 167 -11.43 12.04 -13.27
CA ARG A 167 -11.63 13.49 -13.19
C ARG A 167 -11.94 13.86 -11.74
N SER A 168 -11.25 14.86 -11.21
CA SER A 168 -11.54 15.39 -9.87
C SER A 168 -12.59 16.50 -9.96
N PHE A 169 -13.32 16.73 -8.88
CA PHE A 169 -14.30 17.82 -8.82
C PHE A 169 -13.67 19.18 -9.15
N ALA A 170 -12.47 19.44 -8.61
CA ALA A 170 -11.71 20.66 -8.90
C ALA A 170 -11.38 20.83 -10.40
N SER A 171 -11.19 19.74 -11.15
CA SER A 171 -10.88 19.80 -12.59
C SER A 171 -12.10 20.11 -13.48
N VAL A 172 -13.31 20.04 -12.93
CA VAL A 172 -14.56 20.38 -13.65
C VAL A 172 -14.96 21.83 -13.41
N ALA A 173 -14.54 22.42 -12.29
CA ALA A 173 -14.85 23.79 -11.90
C ALA A 173 -13.83 24.83 -12.41
N SER A 174 -12.81 24.40 -13.17
CA SER A 174 -11.77 25.25 -13.78
C SER A 174 -12.00 25.38 -15.28
#